data_AF-A0A5E7L1T4-F1
#
_entry.id   AF-A0A5E7L1T4-F1
#
_cell.length_a   1.000
_cell.length_b   1.000
_cell.length_c   1.000
_cell.angle_alpha   90.00
_cell.angle_beta   90.00
_cell.angle_gamma   90.00
#
_symmetry.space_group_name_H-M   'P 1'
#
loop_
_entity.id
_entity.type
_entity.pdbx_description
1 polymer ?
#
loop_
_entity_poly.entity_id
_entity_poly.type
_entity_poly.pdbx_seq_one_letter_code
_entity_poly.pdbx_strand_id
1 'polypeptide(L)'
;MTKTDPSAISELKTIGFTPLIYCPDQALFNVRAGVPIAEALAQASDLLFLGKSFAEDAAYAKDTDRHAWAAHYLTAMGKAVIDDVLKVLTPRPARTKTESEEVLPES
;
A
#
# COMPACT_ATOMS: atom_id res chain seq x y z
N MET A 1 -13.73 9.75 22.21
CA MET A 1 -13.43 9.95 20.78
C MET A 1 -12.27 10.91 20.68
N THR A 2 -11.08 10.43 20.29
CA THR A 2 -9.91 11.28 20.07
C THR A 2 -10.20 12.16 18.86
N LYS A 3 -10.29 13.47 19.09
CA LYS A 3 -10.53 14.47 18.05
C LYS A 3 -9.24 14.56 17.23
N THR A 4 -9.22 13.96 16.05
CA THR A 4 -8.06 13.98 15.16
C THR A 4 -7.85 15.41 14.69
N ASP A 5 -6.71 16.01 15.02
CA ASP A 5 -6.39 17.37 14.59
C ASP A 5 -6.16 17.37 13.06
N PRO A 6 -6.95 18.12 12.26
CA PRO A 6 -6.83 18.11 10.80
C PRO A 6 -5.44 18.55 10.33
N SER A 7 -4.78 19.42 11.10
CA SER A 7 -3.41 19.89 10.84
C SER A 7 -2.38 18.78 10.94
N ALA A 8 -2.57 17.81 11.83
CA ALA A 8 -1.65 16.69 12.01
C ALA A 8 -1.72 15.69 10.85
N ILE A 9 -2.89 15.54 10.22
CA ILE A 9 -3.09 14.66 9.05
C ILE A 9 -2.37 15.22 7.82
N SER A 10 -2.37 16.55 7.63
CA SER A 10 -1.70 17.21 6.50
C SER A 10 -0.18 17.03 6.48
N GLU A 11 0.43 16.73 7.63
CA GLU A 11 1.89 16.49 7.72
C GLU A 11 2.27 15.01 7.53
N LEU A 12 1.29 14.11 7.52
CA LEU A 12 1.53 12.68 7.37
C LEU A 12 2.05 12.36 5.97
N LYS A 13 3.03 11.45 5.94
CA LYS A 13 3.69 11.00 4.72
C LYS A 13 3.72 9.48 4.67
N THR A 14 3.75 8.94 3.45
CA THR A 14 3.95 7.52 3.19
C THR A 14 5.24 7.02 3.86
N ILE A 15 5.18 5.79 4.37
CA ILE A 15 6.30 5.09 5.00
C ILE A 15 7.20 4.45 3.93
N GLY A 16 6.61 3.98 2.83
CA GLY A 16 7.31 3.38 1.71
C GLY A 16 7.80 1.94 1.94
N PHE A 17 7.16 1.20 2.85
CA PHE A 17 7.48 -0.20 3.11
C PHE A 17 6.42 -1.16 2.57
N THR A 18 5.37 -0.67 1.91
CA THR A 18 4.41 -1.57 1.25
C THR A 18 4.95 -2.03 -0.11
N PRO A 19 5.19 -3.35 -0.30
CA PRO A 19 5.60 -3.91 -1.57
C PRO A 19 4.43 -4.09 -2.54
N LEU A 20 4.75 -4.12 -3.84
CA LEU A 20 3.87 -4.50 -4.92
C LEU A 20 4.66 -5.23 -6.01
N ILE A 21 3.96 -6.06 -6.78
CA ILE A 21 4.49 -6.85 -7.90
C ILE A 21 5.69 -7.71 -7.47
N TYR A 22 5.41 -8.98 -7.27
CA TYR A 22 6.39 -9.95 -6.82
C TYR A 22 7.00 -10.70 -8.01
N CYS A 23 8.31 -10.92 -7.95
CA CYS A 23 9.06 -11.79 -8.82
C CYS A 23 9.65 -12.89 -7.95
N PRO A 24 9.26 -14.16 -8.21
CA PRO A 24 9.03 -15.11 -7.12
C PRO A 24 8.62 -14.44 -5.79
N ASP A 25 9.30 -14.72 -4.69
CA ASP A 25 9.03 -14.11 -3.38
C ASP A 25 9.70 -12.74 -3.16
N GLN A 26 10.38 -12.20 -4.19
CA GLN A 26 11.05 -10.91 -4.11
C GLN A 26 10.13 -9.78 -4.61
N ALA A 27 9.82 -8.83 -3.74
CA ALA A 27 9.14 -7.61 -4.15
C ALA A 27 10.01 -6.79 -5.12
N LEU A 28 9.48 -6.46 -6.30
CA LEU A 28 10.20 -5.65 -7.29
C LEU A 28 10.07 -4.15 -7.02
N PHE A 29 8.92 -3.72 -6.50
CA PHE A 29 8.65 -2.32 -6.22
C PHE A 29 8.05 -2.15 -4.83
N ASN A 30 8.28 -0.98 -4.26
CA ASN A 30 7.65 -0.51 -3.03
C ASN A 30 7.02 0.86 -3.27
N VAL A 31 6.06 1.23 -2.44
CA VAL A 31 5.57 2.61 -2.37
C VAL A 31 6.74 3.53 -2.02
N ARG A 32 6.77 4.73 -2.61
CA ARG A 32 7.81 5.72 -2.28
C ARG A 32 7.54 6.34 -0.91
N ALA A 33 8.53 6.37 -0.05
CA ALA A 33 8.46 7.05 1.25
C ALA A 33 8.46 8.59 1.11
N GLY A 34 7.87 9.28 2.08
CA GLY A 34 7.95 10.73 2.20
C GLY A 34 6.97 11.52 1.31
N VAL A 35 6.04 10.86 0.64
CA VAL A 35 4.99 11.51 -0.17
C VAL A 35 3.84 11.90 0.77
N PRO A 36 3.33 13.14 0.72
CA PRO A 36 2.15 13.55 1.49
C PRO A 36 0.97 12.59 1.25
N ILE A 37 0.31 12.12 2.32
CA ILE A 37 -0.73 11.08 2.17
C ILE A 37 -1.92 11.54 1.31
N ALA A 38 -2.22 12.84 1.28
CA ALA A 38 -3.28 13.39 0.44
C ALA A 38 -2.95 13.24 -1.06
N GLU A 39 -1.72 13.56 -1.45
CA GLU A 39 -1.24 13.38 -2.84
C GLU A 39 -1.16 11.89 -3.19
N ALA A 40 -0.68 11.06 -2.26
CA ALA A 40 -0.62 9.61 -2.46
C ALA A 40 -2.01 9.01 -2.68
N LEU A 41 -3.01 9.41 -1.87
CA LEU A 41 -4.39 8.94 -2.02
C LEU A 41 -5.05 9.44 -3.31
N ALA A 42 -4.76 10.67 -3.74
CA ALA A 42 -5.22 11.18 -5.04
C ALA A 42 -4.67 10.31 -6.19
N GLN A 43 -3.36 10.03 -6.18
CA GLN A 43 -2.74 9.17 -7.17
C GLN A 43 -3.30 7.74 -7.13
N ALA A 44 -3.56 7.19 -5.93
CA ALA A 44 -4.19 5.88 -5.80
C ALA A 44 -5.59 5.86 -6.41
N SER A 45 -6.37 6.92 -6.24
CA SER A 45 -7.68 7.07 -6.87
C SER A 45 -7.58 7.04 -8.40
N ASP A 46 -6.65 7.77 -8.99
CA ASP A 46 -6.45 7.80 -10.44
C ASP A 46 -6.03 6.43 -10.98
N LEU A 47 -5.12 5.74 -10.30
CA LEU A 47 -4.68 4.38 -10.65
C LEU A 47 -5.84 3.38 -10.61
N LEU A 48 -6.66 3.43 -9.55
CA LEU A 48 -7.81 2.54 -9.39
C LEU A 48 -8.93 2.85 -10.40
N PHE A 49 -9.13 4.12 -10.74
CA PHE A 49 -10.05 4.52 -11.80
C PHE A 49 -9.65 3.94 -13.15
N LEU A 50 -8.37 4.11 -13.54
CA LEU A 50 -7.86 3.53 -14.78
C LEU A 50 -7.91 2.00 -14.78
N GLY A 51 -7.54 1.38 -13.66
CA GLY A 51 -7.63 -0.07 -13.50
C GLY A 51 -9.05 -0.59 -13.70
N LYS A 52 -10.05 0.13 -13.17
CA LYS A 52 -11.47 -0.19 -13.39
C LYS A 52 -11.86 -0.06 -14.85
N SER A 53 -11.51 1.04 -15.52
CA SER A 53 -11.83 1.24 -16.94
C SER A 53 -11.22 0.13 -17.82
N PHE A 54 -9.96 -0.24 -17.58
CA PHE A 54 -9.34 -1.33 -18.33
C PHE A 54 -9.94 -2.71 -18.01
N ALA A 55 -10.41 -2.94 -16.79
CA ALA A 55 -11.11 -4.17 -16.44
C ALA A 55 -12.47 -4.25 -17.16
N GLU A 56 -13.20 -3.13 -17.26
CA GLU A 56 -14.43 -3.04 -18.04
C GLU A 56 -14.15 -3.32 -19.54
N ASP A 57 -13.13 -2.67 -20.12
CA ASP A 57 -12.73 -2.90 -21.51
C ASP A 57 -12.32 -4.37 -21.77
N ALA A 58 -11.59 -4.98 -20.83
CA ALA A 58 -11.20 -6.39 -20.90
C ALA A 58 -12.41 -7.34 -20.85
N ALA A 59 -13.48 -6.98 -20.13
CA ALA A 59 -14.69 -7.78 -20.06
C ALA A 59 -15.48 -7.78 -21.38
N TYR A 60 -15.44 -6.68 -22.14
CA TYR A 60 -16.17 -6.54 -23.42
C TYR A 60 -15.34 -6.93 -24.65
N ALA A 61 -14.02 -6.74 -24.64
CA ALA A 61 -13.16 -7.00 -25.79
C ALA A 61 -12.65 -8.46 -25.80
N LYS A 62 -13.16 -9.25 -26.75
CA LYS A 62 -12.83 -10.69 -26.86
C LYS A 62 -11.39 -11.02 -27.30
N ASP A 63 -10.62 -10.05 -27.77
CA ASP A 63 -9.36 -10.32 -28.49
C ASP A 63 -8.10 -9.62 -27.91
N THR A 64 -8.15 -9.06 -26.69
CA THR A 64 -6.98 -8.32 -26.18
C THR A 64 -6.75 -8.48 -24.66
N ASP A 65 -5.86 -9.39 -24.27
CA ASP A 65 -5.44 -9.56 -22.86
C ASP A 65 -4.69 -8.35 -22.30
N ARG A 66 -4.23 -7.43 -23.16
CA ARG A 66 -3.45 -6.24 -22.76
C ARG A 66 -4.18 -5.38 -21.73
N HIS A 67 -5.51 -5.25 -21.82
CA HIS A 67 -6.29 -4.45 -20.86
C HIS A 67 -6.39 -5.17 -19.51
N ALA A 68 -6.47 -6.51 -19.51
CA ALA A 68 -6.45 -7.29 -18.28
C ALA A 68 -5.12 -7.16 -17.53
N TRP A 69 -3.99 -7.20 -18.26
CA TRP A 69 -2.67 -6.96 -17.66
C TRP A 69 -2.52 -5.54 -17.13
N ALA A 70 -2.95 -4.52 -17.89
CA ALA A 70 -2.92 -3.13 -17.43
C ALA A 70 -3.78 -2.94 -16.16
N ALA A 71 -5.00 -3.46 -16.16
CA ALA A 71 -5.89 -3.44 -15.00
C ALA A 71 -5.23 -4.09 -13.78
N HIS A 72 -4.65 -5.28 -13.94
CA HIS A 72 -3.95 -6.00 -12.88
C HIS A 72 -2.84 -5.15 -12.24
N TYR A 73 -1.93 -4.60 -13.04
CA TYR A 73 -0.80 -3.82 -12.52
C TYR A 73 -1.24 -2.51 -11.87
N LEU A 74 -2.18 -1.77 -12.48
CA LEU A 74 -2.67 -0.51 -11.95
C LEU A 74 -3.43 -0.70 -10.63
N THR A 75 -4.25 -1.75 -10.54
CA THR A 75 -4.94 -2.10 -9.29
C THR A 75 -3.95 -2.49 -8.19
N ALA A 76 -2.92 -3.29 -8.52
CA ALA A 76 -1.87 -3.64 -7.56
C ALA A 76 -1.11 -2.39 -7.05
N MET A 77 -0.83 -1.43 -7.93
CA MET A 77 -0.21 -0.15 -7.57
C MET A 77 -1.10 0.68 -6.64
N GLY A 78 -2.37 0.90 -7.01
CA GLY A 78 -3.32 1.65 -6.19
C GLY A 78 -3.54 1.04 -4.81
N LYS A 79 -3.67 -0.30 -4.74
CA LYS A 79 -3.79 -1.04 -3.47
C LYS A 79 -2.56 -0.82 -2.57
N ALA A 80 -1.36 -0.93 -3.13
CA ALA A 80 -0.14 -0.79 -2.34
C ALA A 80 -0.01 0.60 -1.71
N VAL A 81 -0.40 1.65 -2.44
CA VAL A 81 -0.43 3.02 -1.91
C VAL A 81 -1.41 3.15 -0.74
N ILE A 82 -2.63 2.62 -0.89
CA ILE A 82 -3.63 2.63 0.18
C ILE A 82 -3.12 1.87 1.41
N ASP A 83 -2.55 0.70 1.23
CA ASP A 83 -2.01 -0.12 2.32
C ASP A 83 -0.84 0.58 3.05
N ASP A 84 0.01 1.32 2.34
CA ASP A 84 1.08 2.12 2.96
C ASP A 84 0.53 3.29 3.77
N VAL A 85 -0.48 4.00 3.23
CA VAL A 85 -1.17 5.08 3.95
C VAL A 85 -1.91 4.54 5.17
N LEU A 86 -2.55 3.36 5.08
CA LEU A 86 -3.20 2.72 6.22
C LEU A 86 -2.23 2.41 7.35
N LYS A 87 -1.00 1.99 7.05
CA LYS A 87 0.05 1.80 8.08
C LYS A 87 0.41 3.09 8.81
N VAL A 88 0.37 4.24 8.11
CA VAL A 88 0.59 5.57 8.72
C VAL A 88 -0.58 5.95 9.63
N LEU A 89 -1.81 5.75 9.15
CA LEU A 89 -3.04 6.15 9.85
C LEU A 89 -3.41 5.20 11.00
N THR A 90 -2.98 3.95 10.94
CA THR A 90 -3.21 2.94 11.97
C THR A 90 -1.88 2.33 12.45
N PRO A 91 -1.05 3.12 13.15
CA PRO A 91 0.21 2.59 13.69
C PRO A 91 -0.09 1.40 14.59
N ARG A 92 0.52 0.25 14.29
CA ARG A 92 0.45 -0.90 15.19
C ARG A 92 1.07 -0.46 16.52
N PRO A 93 0.43 -0.74 17.68
CA PRO A 93 1.09 -0.50 18.95
C PRO A 93 2.43 -1.23 18.94
N ALA A 94 3.50 -0.51 19.32
CA ALA A 94 4.83 -1.10 19.40
C ALA A 94 4.72 -2.38 20.22
N ARG A 95 5.24 -3.51 19.70
CA ARG A 95 5.45 -4.69 20.53
C ARG A 95 6.37 -4.24 21.67
N THR A 96 5.81 -4.05 22.86
CA THR A 96 6.62 -3.99 24.08
C THR A 96 7.44 -5.27 24.08
N LYS A 97 8.76 -5.11 24.18
CA LYS A 97 9.74 -6.20 24.27
C LYS A 97 9.24 -7.13 25.39
N THR A 98 8.56 -8.21 25.03
CA THR A 98 8.09 -9.18 26.01
C THR A 98 9.33 -9.92 26.48
N GLU A 99 9.50 -10.02 27.80
CA GLU A 99 10.41 -10.94 28.48
C GLU A 99 10.33 -12.34 27.83
N SER A 100 11.19 -12.60 26.87
CA SER A 100 11.46 -13.96 26.37
C SER A 100 12.94 -14.11 25.99
N GLU A 101 13.78 -13.19 26.48
CA GLU A 101 15.23 -13.22 26.31
C GLU A 101 15.92 -13.33 27.68
N GLU A 102 15.28 -14.03 28.63
CA GLU A 102 15.92 -14.44 29.88
C GLU A 102 15.75 -15.95 30.06
N VAL A 103 16.88 -16.59 30.39
CA VAL A 103 17.07 -17.99 30.76
C VAL A 103 17.26 -19.00 29.61
N LEU A 104 18.45 -19.00 29.00
CA LEU A 104 19.16 -20.26 28.78
C LEU A 104 20.12 -20.46 29.97
N PRO A 105 20.00 -21.55 30.75
CA PRO A 105 21.05 -21.89 31.71
C PRO A 105 22.27 -22.42 30.95
N GLU A 106 23.45 -21.87 31.24
CA GLU A 106 24.72 -22.47 30.82
C GLU A 106 24.80 -23.91 31.37
N SER A 107 25.19 -24.85 30.50
CA SER A 107 25.48 -26.25 30.84
C SER A 107 26.98 -26.48 30.91
#